data_AF-A0A520NSQ4-F1
#
_entry.id   AF-A0A520NSQ4-F1
#
_cell.length_a   1.000
_cell.length_b   1.000
_cell.length_c   1.000
_cell.angle_alpha   90.00
_cell.angle_beta   90.00
_cell.angle_gamma   90.00
#
_symmetry.space_group_name_H-M   'P 1'
#
loop_
_entity.id
_entity.type
_entity.pdbx_description
1 polymer ?
#
loop_
_entity_poly.entity_id
_entity_poly.type
_entity_poly.pdbx_seq_one_letter_code
_entity_poly.pdbx_strand_id
1 'polypeptide(L)'
;MTSVAGKYGSPMRSGYNAAKLAAHGYYDSLREEVSSKGIGLTLIVPGTVWTNVSLNVLRDDGSLYNRMAPFLESGMAPADCARRILTAVQAASRKC
;
A
#
# COMPACT_ATOMS: atom_id res chain seq x y z
N MET A 1 1.71 4.71 -2.52
CA MET A 1 0.92 3.49 -2.19
C MET A 1 1.38 2.95 -0.85
N THR A 2 0.49 2.84 0.15
CA THR A 2 0.83 2.30 1.48
C THR A 2 0.26 0.89 1.65
N SER A 3 -0.58 0.66 2.66
CA SER A 3 -1.27 -0.59 3.00
C SER A 3 -2.16 -0.31 4.22
N VAL A 4 -3.16 -1.14 4.49
CA VAL A 4 -3.86 -1.17 5.79
C VAL A 4 -2.87 -1.26 6.97
N ALA A 5 -1.69 -1.88 6.77
CA ALA A 5 -0.59 -1.90 7.73
C ALA A 5 0.00 -0.51 8.07
N GLY A 6 -0.22 0.49 7.21
CA GLY A 6 0.12 1.89 7.46
C GLY A 6 -0.93 2.65 8.25
N LYS A 7 -1.98 1.96 8.73
CA LYS A 7 -2.98 2.49 9.67
C LYS A 7 -3.12 1.62 10.91
N TYR A 8 -2.95 0.30 10.77
CA TYR A 8 -3.12 -0.67 11.85
C TYR A 8 -1.97 -1.67 11.88
N GLY A 9 -1.41 -1.92 13.08
CA GLY A 9 -0.39 -2.94 13.28
C GLY A 9 -0.97 -4.36 13.25
N SER A 10 -0.14 -5.31 12.85
CA SER A 10 -0.43 -6.75 12.96
C SER A 10 0.79 -7.52 13.50
N PRO A 11 0.59 -8.59 14.29
CA PRO A 11 1.69 -9.41 14.81
C PRO A 11 2.62 -9.94 13.72
N MET A 12 3.90 -10.17 14.08
CA MET A 12 4.94 -10.74 13.20
C MET A 12 5.28 -9.89 11.95
N ARG A 13 4.83 -8.62 11.90
CA ARG A 13 5.05 -7.71 10.76
C ARG A 13 5.58 -6.36 11.17
N SER A 14 6.24 -6.24 12.33
CA SER A 14 6.65 -4.95 12.91
C SER A 14 7.45 -4.09 11.93
N GLY A 15 8.44 -4.66 11.22
CA GLY A 15 9.21 -3.92 10.22
C GLY A 15 8.37 -3.44 9.02
N TYR A 16 7.49 -4.32 8.51
CA TYR A 16 6.57 -3.95 7.42
C TYR A 16 5.56 -2.86 7.85
N ASN A 17 4.98 -3.00 9.05
CA ASN A 17 4.05 -2.01 9.61
C ASN A 17 4.75 -0.66 9.81
N ALA A 18 5.96 -0.66 10.38
CA ALA A 18 6.76 0.55 10.57
C ALA A 18 7.04 1.26 9.24
N ALA A 19 7.49 0.52 8.21
CA ALA A 19 7.73 1.08 6.89
C ALA A 19 6.45 1.66 6.25
N LYS A 20 5.30 1.01 6.42
CA LYS A 20 4.03 1.48 5.86
C LYS A 20 3.43 2.66 6.62
N LEU A 21 3.63 2.75 7.94
CA LEU A 21 3.30 3.92 8.75
C LEU A 21 4.19 5.11 8.38
N ALA A 22 5.50 4.90 8.25
CA ALA A 22 6.45 5.93 7.84
C ALA A 22 6.10 6.47 6.44
N ALA A 23 5.80 5.57 5.48
CA ALA A 23 5.34 5.99 4.17
C ALA A 23 4.02 6.79 4.22
N HIS A 24 3.10 6.42 5.12
CA HIS A 24 1.84 7.16 5.31
C HIS A 24 2.10 8.59 5.77
N GLY A 25 2.84 8.75 6.87
CA GLY A 25 3.19 10.06 7.42
C GLY A 25 3.97 10.91 6.43
N TYR A 26 4.93 10.32 5.72
CA TYR A 26 5.69 10.99 4.67
C TYR A 26 4.78 11.62 3.60
N TYR A 27 3.81 10.86 3.08
CA TYR A 27 2.91 11.37 2.05
C TYR A 27 1.87 12.36 2.57
N ASP A 28 1.52 12.29 3.86
CA ASP A 28 0.67 13.31 4.49
C ASP A 28 1.42 14.63 4.65
N SER A 29 2.66 14.61 5.13
CA SER A 29 3.52 15.81 5.16
C SER A 29 3.74 16.39 3.76
N LEU A 30 4.09 15.54 2.79
CA LEU A 30 4.33 15.98 1.42
C LEU A 30 3.09 16.64 0.80
N ARG A 31 1.88 16.14 1.09
CA ARG A 31 0.63 16.74 0.60
C ARG A 31 0.53 18.21 1.02
N GLU A 32 0.82 18.51 2.28
CA GLU A 32 0.77 19.88 2.80
C GLU A 32 1.84 20.76 2.13
N GLU A 33 3.07 20.24 1.98
CA GLU A 33 4.20 20.97 1.39
C GLU A 33 3.99 21.37 -0.08
N VAL A 34 3.25 20.57 -0.85
CA VAL A 34 3.03 20.80 -2.29
C VAL A 34 1.62 21.31 -2.63
N SER A 35 0.74 21.41 -1.63
CA SER A 35 -0.65 21.87 -1.80
C SER A 35 -0.72 23.25 -2.49
N SER A 36 0.09 24.20 -2.04
CA SER A 36 0.18 25.56 -2.58
C SER A 36 0.70 25.63 -4.01
N LYS A 37 1.34 24.55 -4.49
CA LYS A 37 1.85 24.42 -5.86
C LYS A 37 0.81 23.82 -6.81
N GLY A 38 -0.43 23.61 -6.34
CA GLY A 38 -1.50 22.99 -7.13
C GLY A 38 -1.27 21.49 -7.39
N ILE A 39 -0.39 20.83 -6.63
CA ILE A 39 -0.09 19.41 -6.81
C ILE A 39 -0.97 18.58 -5.86
N GLY A 40 -1.88 17.79 -6.42
CA GLY A 40 -2.76 16.89 -5.67
C GLY A 40 -2.13 15.52 -5.40
N LEU A 41 -2.20 15.04 -4.15
CA LEU A 41 -1.73 13.70 -3.77
C LEU A 41 -2.89 12.77 -3.40
N THR A 42 -2.99 11.64 -4.10
CA THR A 42 -3.92 10.55 -3.75
C THR A 42 -3.18 9.41 -3.06
N LEU A 43 -3.51 9.15 -1.79
CA LEU A 43 -2.88 8.08 -1.02
C LEU A 43 -3.73 6.80 -1.07
N ILE A 44 -3.23 5.77 -1.74
CA ILE A 44 -3.90 4.47 -1.85
C ILE A 44 -3.45 3.55 -0.71
N VAL A 45 -4.43 3.01 0.02
CA VAL A 45 -4.26 2.16 1.20
C VAL A 45 -4.94 0.80 0.96
N PRO A 46 -4.33 -0.09 0.16
CA PRO A 46 -4.97 -1.36 -0.16
C PRO A 46 -4.98 -2.30 1.04
N GLY A 47 -6.05 -3.09 1.15
CA GLY A 47 -6.09 -4.28 1.98
C GLY A 47 -5.38 -5.44 1.28
N THR A 48 -5.96 -6.62 1.37
CA THR A 48 -5.40 -7.83 0.78
C THR A 48 -5.63 -7.90 -0.72
N VAL A 49 -4.56 -8.00 -1.50
CA VAL A 49 -4.58 -8.10 -2.97
C VAL A 49 -3.75 -9.31 -3.38
N TRP A 50 -4.28 -10.13 -4.30
CA TRP A 50 -3.63 -11.34 -4.78
C TRP A 50 -2.39 -11.01 -5.61
N THR A 51 -1.24 -11.01 -4.95
CA THR A 51 0.06 -10.60 -5.53
C THR A 51 1.16 -11.52 -5.03
N ASN A 52 2.31 -11.47 -5.71
CA ASN A 52 3.49 -12.27 -5.37
C ASN A 52 4.26 -11.76 -4.14
N VAL A 53 3.69 -10.85 -3.34
CA VAL A 53 4.41 -10.25 -2.20
C VAL A 53 4.89 -11.31 -1.21
N SER A 54 4.08 -12.35 -0.93
CA SER A 54 4.48 -13.45 -0.04
C SER A 54 5.57 -14.33 -0.64
N LEU A 55 5.56 -14.57 -1.95
CA LEU A 55 6.60 -15.33 -2.63
C LEU A 55 7.97 -14.65 -2.50
N ASN A 56 7.97 -13.32 -2.50
CA ASN A 56 9.18 -12.49 -2.55
C ASN A 56 9.67 -12.01 -1.17
N VAL A 57 9.04 -12.44 -0.06
CA VAL A 57 9.54 -12.09 1.29
C VAL A 57 10.89 -12.74 1.53
N LEU A 58 11.84 -12.01 2.10
CA LEU A 58 13.11 -12.58 2.53
C LEU A 58 12.98 -13.20 3.92
N ARG A 59 13.60 -14.37 4.09
CA ARG A 59 13.85 -14.99 5.39
C ARG A 59 15.05 -14.33 6.06
N ASP A 60 15.29 -14.71 7.31
CA ASP A 60 16.45 -14.32 8.11
C ASP A 60 17.78 -14.69 7.46
N ASP A 61 17.84 -15.81 6.73
CA ASP A 61 18.99 -16.25 5.94
C ASP A 61 19.11 -15.56 4.56
N GLY A 62 18.22 -14.62 4.25
CA GLY A 62 18.17 -13.93 2.95
C GLY A 62 17.57 -14.75 1.81
N SER A 63 17.11 -15.98 2.06
CA SER A 63 16.39 -16.78 1.06
C SER A 63 14.97 -16.29 0.85
N LEU A 64 14.37 -16.58 -0.31
CA LEU A 64 12.97 -16.23 -0.59
C LEU A 64 12.02 -17.16 0.17
N TYR A 65 10.97 -16.60 0.76
CA TYR A 65 9.90 -17.34 1.42
C TYR A 65 9.25 -18.34 0.46
N ASN A 66 9.03 -17.91 -0.79
CA ASN A 66 8.59 -18.73 -1.93
C ASN A 66 7.33 -19.58 -1.66
N ARG A 67 6.40 -19.06 -0.84
CA ARG A 67 5.09 -19.67 -0.60
C ARG A 67 3.99 -18.62 -0.69
N MET A 68 2.91 -18.95 -1.41
CA MET A 68 1.75 -18.08 -1.48
C MET A 68 1.00 -18.12 -0.14
N ALA A 69 0.78 -16.96 0.46
CA ALA A 69 0.02 -16.89 1.70
C ALA A 69 -1.49 -16.99 1.41
N PRO A 70 -2.25 -17.84 2.13
CA PRO A 70 -3.68 -18.06 1.85
C PRO A 70 -4.53 -16.79 1.84
N PHE A 71 -4.23 -15.85 2.76
CA PHE A 71 -4.95 -14.59 2.82
C PHE A 71 -4.76 -13.78 1.52
N LEU A 72 -3.54 -13.73 0.95
CA LEU A 72 -3.27 -13.06 -0.32
C LEU A 72 -3.96 -13.75 -1.49
N GLU A 73 -3.95 -15.08 -1.52
CA GLU A 73 -4.62 -15.87 -2.56
C GLU A 73 -6.13 -15.61 -2.59
N SER A 74 -6.76 -15.49 -1.42
CA SER A 74 -8.16 -15.07 -1.27
C SER A 74 -8.37 -13.54 -1.43
N GLY A 75 -7.34 -12.80 -1.78
CA GLY A 75 -7.36 -11.34 -1.88
C GLY A 75 -8.09 -10.81 -3.11
N MET A 76 -8.28 -9.49 -3.14
CA MET A 76 -8.81 -8.80 -4.32
C MET A 76 -7.92 -9.07 -5.54
N ALA A 77 -8.52 -9.30 -6.70
CA ALA A 77 -7.77 -9.43 -7.95
C ALA A 77 -6.99 -8.13 -8.25
N PRO A 78 -5.74 -8.20 -8.75
CA PRO A 78 -4.95 -7.02 -9.09
C PRO A 78 -5.66 -6.06 -10.05
N ALA A 79 -6.37 -6.59 -11.05
CA ALA A 79 -7.14 -5.80 -12.01
C ALA A 79 -8.23 -4.97 -11.32
N ASP A 80 -8.90 -5.52 -10.31
CA ASP A 80 -9.92 -4.78 -9.55
C ASP A 80 -9.30 -3.70 -8.67
N CYS A 81 -8.15 -3.99 -8.06
CA CYS A 81 -7.40 -2.99 -7.31
C CYS A 81 -7.00 -1.82 -8.22
N ALA A 82 -6.45 -2.13 -9.41
CA ALA A 82 -6.07 -1.13 -10.40
C ALA A 82 -7.28 -0.28 -10.86
N ARG A 83 -8.43 -0.91 -11.16
CA ARG A 83 -9.65 -0.17 -11.52
C ARG A 83 -10.07 0.80 -10.42
N ARG A 84 -10.09 0.36 -9.15
CA ARG A 84 -10.44 1.21 -8.00
C ARG A 84 -9.47 2.37 -7.83
N ILE A 85 -8.17 2.13 -8.04
CA ILE A 85 -7.13 3.18 -7.99
C ILE A 85 -7.39 4.23 -9.07
N LEU A 86 -7.63 3.79 -10.30
CA LEU A 86 -7.90 4.71 -11.42
C LEU A 86 -9.15 5.56 -11.14
N THR A 87 -10.24 4.95 -10.66
CA THR A 87 -11.44 5.69 -10.25
C THR A 87 -11.14 6.72 -9.16
N ALA A 88 -10.37 6.36 -8.14
CA ALA A 88 -10.03 7.27 -7.04
C ALA A 88 -9.18 8.46 -7.51
N VAL A 89 -8.16 8.20 -8.35
CA VAL A 89 -7.31 9.25 -8.93
C VAL A 89 -8.14 10.19 -9.81
N GLN A 90 -8.97 9.65 -10.69
CA GLN A 90 -9.85 10.45 -11.55
C GLN A 90 -10.87 11.29 -10.77
N ALA A 91 -11.36 10.79 -9.63
CA ALA A 91 -12.26 11.54 -8.77
C ALA A 91 -11.54 12.67 -8.01
N ALA A 92 -10.29 12.45 -7.59
CA ALA A 92 -9.47 13.46 -6.94
C ALA A 92 -9.08 14.60 -7.91
N SER A 93 -8.70 14.27 -9.15
CA SER A 93 -8.34 15.26 -10.16
C SER A 93 -9.47 16.20 -10.57
N ARG A 94 -10.75 15.82 -10.34
CA ARG A 94 -11.91 16.69 -10.62
C ARG A 94 -12.23 17.67 -9.48
N LYS A 95 -11.59 17.53 -8.33
CA LYS A 95 -11.81 18.38 -7.14
C LYS A 95 -10.78 19.52 -7.02
N CYS A 96 -9.80 19.55 -7.91
CA CYS A 96 -8.81 20.63 -8.03
C CYS A 96 -9.26 21.64 -9.08
#